data_AF-A0AAV0VPQ7-F1
#
_entry.id   AF-A0AAV0VPQ7-F1
#
_cell.length_a   1.000
_cell.length_b   1.000
_cell.length_c   1.000
_cell.angle_alpha   90.00
_cell.angle_beta   90.00
_cell.angle_gamma   90.00
#
_symmetry.space_group_name_H-M   'P 1'
#
loop_
_entity.id
_entity.type
_entity.pdbx_description
1 polymer ?
#
loop_
_entity_poly.entity_id
_entity_poly.type
_entity_poly.pdbx_seq_one_letter_code
_entity_poly.pdbx_strand_id
1 'polypeptide(L)'
;MEKTSIKSSTIGSRCTINSKTRITDCILMNGVTIEERCVLQNCIVCHDAVISAGCELKDCLISGSFKVPSGEKHYNEVLTAMDRLMEI
;
A
#
# COMPACT_ATOMS: atom_id res chain seq x y z
N MET A 1 2.63 -5.12 -23.01
CA MET A 1 1.51 -5.28 -22.05
C MET A 1 2.06 -5.11 -20.65
N GLU A 2 1.91 -3.93 -20.04
CA GLU A 2 2.19 -3.78 -18.60
C GLU A 2 1.12 -4.55 -17.84
N LYS A 3 1.48 -5.72 -17.32
CA LYS A 3 0.58 -6.56 -16.53
C LYS A 3 0.76 -6.24 -15.06
N THR A 4 -0.34 -6.14 -14.33
CA THR A 4 -0.32 -6.23 -12.87
C THR A 4 0.27 -7.58 -12.48
N SER A 5 1.17 -7.60 -11.51
CA SER A 5 1.84 -8.81 -11.04
C SER A 5 1.80 -8.89 -9.52
N ILE A 6 1.34 -10.04 -9.04
CA ILE A 6 1.25 -10.37 -7.61
C ILE A 6 2.08 -11.64 -7.42
N LYS A 7 3.10 -11.59 -6.57
CA LYS A 7 4.01 -12.71 -6.30
C LYS A 7 4.19 -12.88 -4.80
N SER A 8 4.09 -14.12 -4.32
CA SER A 8 4.34 -14.44 -2.89
C SER A 8 3.58 -13.55 -1.91
N SER A 9 2.39 -13.07 -2.29
CA SER A 9 1.64 -12.09 -1.51
C SER A 9 0.30 -12.65 -1.09
N THR A 10 -0.15 -12.29 0.12
CA THR A 10 -1.47 -12.65 0.64
C THR A 10 -2.42 -11.47 0.47
N ILE A 11 -3.59 -11.72 -0.11
CA ILE A 11 -4.59 -10.69 -0.39
C ILE A 11 -5.86 -11.00 0.40
N GLY A 12 -6.29 -10.05 1.24
CA GLY A 12 -7.51 -10.11 2.00
C GLY A 12 -8.78 -9.95 1.17
N SER A 13 -9.93 -9.97 1.85
CA SER A 13 -11.24 -9.80 1.23
C SER A 13 -11.50 -8.33 0.84
N ARG A 14 -12.26 -8.10 -0.23
CA ARG A 14 -12.67 -6.76 -0.72
C ARG A 14 -11.49 -5.84 -1.09
N CYS A 15 -10.33 -6.39 -1.42
CA CYS A 15 -9.23 -5.59 -1.93
C CYS A 15 -9.48 -5.17 -3.39
N THR A 16 -9.07 -3.96 -3.73
CA THR A 16 -9.06 -3.45 -5.11
C THR A 16 -7.61 -3.24 -5.53
N ILE A 17 -7.19 -3.86 -6.64
CA ILE A 17 -5.83 -3.74 -7.16
C ILE A 17 -5.91 -3.31 -8.62
N ASN A 18 -5.51 -2.08 -8.90
CA ASN A 18 -5.59 -1.49 -10.24
C ASN A 18 -4.39 -1.88 -11.13
N SER A 19 -4.48 -1.49 -12.40
CA SER A 19 -3.52 -1.86 -13.44
C SER A 19 -2.10 -1.35 -13.20
N LYS A 20 -1.12 -2.01 -13.83
CA LYS A 20 0.31 -1.62 -13.82
C LYS A 20 0.96 -1.66 -12.44
N THR A 21 0.42 -2.45 -11.53
CA THR A 21 0.94 -2.60 -10.17
C THR A 21 1.83 -3.83 -10.04
N ARG A 22 2.86 -3.73 -9.20
CA ARG A 22 3.71 -4.87 -8.83
C ARG A 22 3.67 -5.03 -7.32
N ILE A 23 3.27 -6.21 -6.86
CA ILE A 23 3.11 -6.54 -5.45
C ILE A 23 3.89 -7.83 -5.20
N THR A 24 4.95 -7.75 -4.40
CA THR A 24 5.86 -8.87 -4.15
C THR A 24 6.09 -9.03 -2.65
N ASP A 25 5.95 -10.25 -2.13
CA ASP A 25 6.15 -10.56 -0.71
C ASP A 25 5.31 -9.69 0.25
N CYS A 26 4.09 -9.30 -0.14
CA CYS A 26 3.25 -8.38 0.63
C CYS A 26 2.08 -9.09 1.32
N ILE A 27 1.57 -8.47 2.38
CA ILE A 27 0.31 -8.84 3.03
C ILE A 27 -0.65 -7.66 2.90
N LEU A 28 -1.74 -7.83 2.15
CA LEU A 28 -2.82 -6.86 2.08
C LEU A 28 -3.99 -7.37 2.93
N MET A 29 -4.37 -6.63 3.97
CA MET A 29 -5.55 -6.94 4.79
C MET A 29 -6.86 -6.59 4.06
N ASN A 30 -8.01 -6.78 4.72
CA ASN A 30 -9.30 -6.57 4.06
C ASN A 30 -9.54 -5.10 3.68
N GLY A 31 -10.22 -4.86 2.55
CA GLY A 31 -10.62 -3.52 2.11
C GLY A 31 -9.49 -2.65 1.56
N VAL A 32 -8.29 -3.18 1.40
CA VAL A 32 -7.14 -2.42 0.88
C VAL A 32 -7.35 -2.01 -0.57
N THR A 33 -7.06 -0.75 -0.89
CA THR A 33 -7.08 -0.24 -2.26
C THR A 33 -5.67 0.10 -2.72
N ILE A 34 -5.22 -0.55 -3.78
CA ILE A 34 -3.96 -0.23 -4.49
C ILE A 34 -4.33 0.41 -5.83
N GLU A 35 -4.02 1.69 -5.98
CA GLU A 35 -4.23 2.42 -7.24
C GLU A 35 -3.18 2.04 -8.31
N GLU A 36 -3.26 2.66 -9.48
CA GLU A 36 -2.43 2.30 -10.63
C GLU A 36 -0.95 2.62 -10.42
N ARG A 37 -0.08 1.88 -11.12
CA ARG A 37 1.38 2.15 -11.19
C ARG A 37 2.11 2.07 -9.84
N CYS A 38 1.54 1.43 -8.82
CA CYS A 38 2.21 1.22 -7.55
C CYS A 38 3.18 0.02 -7.57
N VAL A 39 4.29 0.15 -6.85
CA VAL A 39 5.26 -0.91 -6.63
C VAL A 39 5.38 -1.16 -5.14
N LEU A 40 4.98 -2.34 -4.68
CA LEU A 40 5.06 -2.77 -3.29
C LEU A 40 5.97 -4.00 -3.19
N GLN A 41 6.90 -3.96 -2.24
CA GLN A 41 7.80 -5.08 -1.94
C GLN A 41 7.96 -5.27 -0.43
N ASN A 42 7.71 -6.48 0.07
CA ASN A 42 7.89 -6.81 1.49
C ASN A 42 7.13 -5.85 2.42
N CYS A 43 5.88 -5.51 2.06
CA CYS A 43 5.04 -4.57 2.80
C CYS A 43 3.86 -5.26 3.48
N ILE A 44 3.45 -4.71 4.62
CA ILE A 44 2.20 -5.09 5.29
C ILE A 44 1.26 -3.89 5.20
N VAL A 45 0.10 -4.08 4.57
CA VAL A 45 -0.91 -3.04 4.38
C VAL A 45 -2.15 -3.41 5.17
N CYS A 46 -2.45 -2.62 6.22
CA CYS A 46 -3.55 -2.90 7.13
C CYS A 46 -4.93 -2.54 6.56
N HIS A 47 -5.98 -2.94 7.28
CA HIS A 47 -7.38 -2.83 6.87
C HIS A 47 -7.76 -1.46 6.33
N ASP A 48 -8.48 -1.43 5.22
CA ASP A 48 -9.04 -0.22 4.58
C ASP A 48 -8.00 0.87 4.23
N ALA A 49 -6.71 0.53 4.19
CA ALA A 49 -5.68 1.46 3.75
C ALA A 49 -5.73 1.68 2.22
N VAL A 50 -5.31 2.87 1.80
CA VAL A 50 -5.28 3.28 0.39
C VAL A 50 -3.87 3.65 -0.01
N ILE A 51 -3.34 2.97 -1.02
CA ILE A 51 -2.06 3.29 -1.63
C ILE A 51 -2.34 3.99 -2.95
N SER A 52 -2.16 5.31 -2.99
CA SER A 52 -2.50 6.10 -4.17
C SER A 52 -1.50 5.94 -5.31
N ALA A 53 -1.90 6.36 -6.51
CA ALA A 53 -1.23 6.00 -7.74
C ALA A 53 0.25 6.38 -7.75
N GLY A 54 1.08 5.50 -8.31
CA GLY A 54 2.51 5.73 -8.51
C GLY A 54 3.38 5.63 -7.26
N CYS A 55 2.87 5.11 -6.13
CA CYS A 55 3.69 4.91 -4.94
C CYS A 55 4.72 3.80 -5.11
N GLU A 56 5.87 3.96 -4.45
CA GLU A 56 6.91 2.93 -4.32
C GLU A 56 7.15 2.66 -2.84
N LEU A 57 6.73 1.49 -2.36
CA LEU A 57 6.83 1.11 -0.95
C LEU A 57 7.67 -0.15 -0.83
N LYS A 58 8.65 -0.13 0.06
CA LYS A 58 9.50 -1.28 0.31
C LYS A 58 9.81 -1.43 1.80
N ASP A 59 9.68 -2.63 2.34
CA ASP A 59 9.97 -2.91 3.75
C ASP A 59 9.14 -2.01 4.70
N CYS A 60 7.89 -1.73 4.32
CA CYS A 60 7.02 -0.77 5.02
C CYS A 60 5.81 -1.43 5.69
N LEU A 61 5.39 -0.85 6.82
CA LEU A 61 4.12 -1.18 7.48
C LEU A 61 3.15 0.01 7.36
N ILE A 62 1.99 -0.21 6.77
CA ILE A 62 0.97 0.81 6.54
C ILE A 62 -0.20 0.57 7.48
N SER A 63 -0.51 1.58 8.30
CA SER A 63 -1.59 1.52 9.28
C SER A 63 -2.98 1.47 8.64
N GLY A 64 -3.94 0.94 9.39
CA GLY A 64 -5.32 0.81 8.92
C GLY A 64 -5.94 2.18 8.61
N SER A 65 -6.74 2.24 7.55
CA SER A 65 -7.38 3.46 7.05
C SER A 65 -6.41 4.61 6.70
N PHE A 66 -5.10 4.36 6.69
CA PHE A 66 -4.11 5.34 6.24
C PHE A 66 -4.14 5.45 4.73
N LYS A 67 -4.00 6.67 4.22
CA LYS A 67 -3.87 6.94 2.79
C LYS A 67 -2.46 7.44 2.50
N VAL A 68 -1.69 6.63 1.78
CA VAL A 68 -0.39 7.06 1.24
C VAL A 68 -0.65 7.98 0.04
N PRO A 69 -0.18 9.25 0.07
CA PRO A 69 -0.34 10.17 -1.05
C PRO A 69 0.30 9.67 -2.35
N SER A 70 -0.23 10.12 -3.49
CA SER A 70 0.26 9.68 -4.81
C SER A 70 1.73 10.02 -5.03
N GLY A 71 2.48 9.08 -5.62
CA GLY A 71 3.88 9.28 -5.99
C GLY A 71 4.88 9.24 -4.83
N GLU A 72 4.43 8.97 -3.61
CA GLU A 72 5.29 8.86 -2.43
C GLU A 72 6.21 7.64 -2.52
N LYS A 73 7.38 7.77 -1.90
CA LYS A 73 8.38 6.72 -1.83
C LYS A 73 8.82 6.51 -0.40
N HIS A 74 8.58 5.30 0.10
CA HIS A 74 8.82 4.94 1.49
C HIS A 74 9.63 3.66 1.57
N TYR A 75 10.61 3.66 2.48
CA TYR A 75 11.54 2.55 2.66
C TYR A 75 11.83 2.34 4.14
N ASN A 76 11.62 1.12 4.65
CA ASN A 76 11.96 0.74 6.03
C ASN A 76 11.27 1.59 7.11
N GLU A 77 9.99 1.92 6.90
CA GLU A 77 9.26 2.79 7.81
C GLU A 77 7.85 2.31 8.12
N VAL A 78 7.27 2.88 9.17
CA VAL A 78 5.90 2.62 9.58
C VAL A 78 5.06 3.87 9.31
N LEU A 79 4.18 3.77 8.32
CA LEU A 79 3.26 4.84 7.92
C LEU A 79 2.01 4.76 8.82
N THR A 80 1.94 5.66 9.78
CA THR A 80 0.82 5.74 10.72
C THR A 80 0.23 7.15 10.75
N ALA A 81 -1.05 7.26 11.08
CA ALA A 81 -1.71 8.54 11.29
C ALA A 81 -1.34 9.20 12.64
N MET A 82 -0.08 9.12 13.09
CA MET A 82 0.36 9.72 14.35
C MET A 82 0.48 11.26 14.29
N ASP A 83 0.38 11.88 13.11
CA ASP A 83 0.55 13.34 12.93
C ASP A 83 -0.78 14.11 12.76
N ARG A 84 -1.81 13.74 13.53
CA ARG A 84 -2.97 14.63 13.78
C ARG A 84 -3.11 14.99 15.25
N LEU A 85 -2.00 15.15 15.96
CA LEU A 85 -1.99 16.08 17.08
C LEU A 85 -2.03 17.49 16.44
N MET A 86 -3.23 18.06 16.28
CA MET A 86 -3.35 19.48 15.99
C MET A 86 -2.59 20.22 17.09
N GLU A 87 -1.52 20.94 16.73
CA GLU A 87 -1.06 22.06 17.53
C GLU A 87 -2.25 23.03 17.64
N ILE A 88 -2.85 23.11 18.82
CA ILE A 88 -3.80 24.16 19.20
C ILE A 88 -2.98 25.25 19.89
#